data_AF-A0A427T5Q5-F1
#
_entry.id   AF-A0A427T5Q5-F1
#
_cell.length_a   1.000
_cell.length_b   1.000
_cell.length_c   1.000
_cell.angle_alpha   90.00
_cell.angle_beta   90.00
_cell.angle_gamma   90.00
#
_symmetry.space_group_name_H-M   'P 1'
#
loop_
_entity.id
_entity.type
_entity.pdbx_description
1 polymer ?
#
loop_
_entity_poly.entity_id
_entity_poly.type
_entity_poly.pdbx_seq_one_letter_code
_entity_poly.pdbx_strand_id
1 'polypeptide(L)'
;MGFAEQVDEMVERIIDEAIEFFMASRGWRRNVHGNYEQWPAGDGTQITPPGSPSRTSGGQVIGGGFPGYYGGFEYGAGRNAGSLVYGHFETTIRELFRPWRTIPDPAAFDDYLDQVRDAAWSVSLTSAADRVSSVGNAALDTVGYLQEKIGGENMRGATIFAFDQNFCTPLPTVLHGQYAVALLAGVTLLGEKEIWAKAREDVHAIAEKMLEAMKDRGSAVADLGTITALFALAAAFPTPAQPILAGVGAALPALETLLNAGDEPNKQPVEFAGGTPEKVIASASEALKTLARTIRGCEDDIKGKIKDGMETVTRRSGSFAMPKPKLLEVVDVSGIKVDLEVLHFLATDTLPQIEKQINAGADLVYWGSMCGAAWYRSSELGVSDTTDGPFPAWQELAALAGNLMSDLAWEVKESAAHLQIAADRHGRTEAEITESLRRHARKLEGFAGHDPIGTASRWLDEHP
;
A
#
# COMPACT_ATOMS: atom_id res chain seq x y z
N MET A 1 -16.75 11.42 -14.37
CA MET A 1 -17.74 10.84 -13.46
C MET A 1 -16.98 10.01 -12.44
N GLY A 2 -17.05 10.36 -11.17
CA GLY A 2 -16.33 9.66 -10.09
C GLY A 2 -16.94 8.29 -9.78
N PHE A 3 -16.20 7.41 -9.10
CA PHE A 3 -16.67 6.06 -8.75
C PHE A 3 -18.01 6.08 -8.00
N ALA A 4 -18.16 6.96 -7.00
CA ALA A 4 -19.42 7.09 -6.25
C ALA A 4 -20.61 7.49 -7.14
N GLU A 5 -20.39 8.33 -8.15
CA GLU A 5 -21.44 8.73 -9.10
C GLU A 5 -21.86 7.55 -10.00
N GLN A 6 -20.90 6.72 -10.43
CA GLN A 6 -21.18 5.52 -11.23
C GLN A 6 -21.99 4.49 -10.42
N VAL A 7 -21.62 4.27 -9.14
CA VAL A 7 -22.39 3.42 -8.23
C VAL A 7 -23.79 3.98 -8.02
N ASP A 8 -23.92 5.28 -7.83
CA ASP A 8 -25.23 5.93 -7.65
C ASP A 8 -26.13 5.76 -8.87
N GLU A 9 -25.62 6.00 -10.07
CA GLU A 9 -26.37 5.79 -11.32
C GLU A 9 -26.84 4.33 -11.45
N MET A 10 -25.97 3.37 -11.11
CA MET A 10 -26.34 1.96 -11.11
C MET A 10 -27.43 1.65 -10.09
N VAL A 11 -27.31 2.19 -8.87
CA VAL A 11 -28.29 2.01 -7.79
C VAL A 11 -29.66 2.53 -8.21
N GLU A 12 -29.74 3.70 -8.85
CA GLU A 12 -31.03 4.22 -9.38
C GLU A 12 -31.69 3.22 -10.34
N ARG A 13 -30.91 2.65 -11.26
CA ARG A 13 -31.41 1.69 -12.26
C ARG A 13 -31.84 0.37 -11.60
N ILE A 14 -31.09 -0.11 -10.60
CA ILE A 14 -31.42 -1.33 -9.87
C ILE A 14 -32.73 -1.14 -9.08
N ILE A 15 -32.94 0.01 -8.46
CA ILE A 15 -34.19 0.31 -7.73
C ILE A 15 -35.38 0.27 -8.67
N ASP A 16 -35.29 0.91 -9.83
CA ASP A 16 -36.38 0.92 -10.81
C ASP A 16 -36.70 -0.49 -11.29
N GLU A 17 -35.68 -1.30 -11.64
CA GLU A 17 -35.89 -2.68 -12.10
C GLU A 17 -36.39 -3.62 -11.00
N ALA A 18 -36.00 -3.39 -9.74
CA ALA A 18 -36.51 -4.14 -8.60
C ALA A 18 -38.01 -3.90 -8.39
N ILE A 19 -38.46 -2.64 -8.51
CA ILE A 19 -39.88 -2.28 -8.46
C ILE A 19 -40.63 -2.93 -9.61
N GLU A 20 -40.12 -2.84 -10.85
CA GLU A 20 -40.74 -3.47 -12.01
C GLU A 20 -40.83 -5.00 -11.87
N PHE A 21 -39.79 -5.63 -11.31
CA PHE A 21 -39.78 -7.08 -11.05
C PHE A 21 -40.83 -7.43 -10.01
N PHE A 22 -40.88 -6.70 -8.90
CA PHE A 22 -41.91 -6.91 -7.88
C PHE A 22 -43.31 -6.79 -8.49
N MET A 23 -43.59 -5.72 -9.23
CA MET A 23 -44.89 -5.48 -9.86
C MET A 23 -45.27 -6.59 -10.84
N ALA A 24 -44.35 -6.99 -11.72
CA ALA A 24 -44.56 -8.08 -12.67
C ALA A 24 -44.84 -9.42 -11.97
N SER A 25 -44.14 -9.73 -10.88
CA SER A 25 -44.33 -10.96 -10.10
C SER A 25 -45.73 -11.05 -9.46
N ARG A 26 -46.39 -9.90 -9.28
CA ARG A 26 -47.75 -9.75 -8.74
C ARG A 26 -48.81 -9.56 -9.83
N GLY A 27 -48.44 -9.69 -11.10
CA GLY A 27 -49.36 -9.58 -12.24
C GLY A 27 -49.64 -8.16 -12.71
N TRP A 28 -48.91 -7.17 -12.21
CA TRP A 28 -49.00 -5.77 -12.64
C TRP A 28 -48.03 -5.47 -13.78
N ARG A 29 -48.46 -4.66 -14.75
CA ARG A 29 -47.65 -4.25 -15.91
C ARG A 29 -47.94 -2.79 -16.26
N ARG A 30 -46.96 -2.08 -16.83
CA ARG A 30 -47.19 -0.72 -17.30
C ARG A 30 -48.09 -0.71 -18.54
N ASN A 31 -49.09 0.17 -18.52
CA ASN A 31 -49.95 0.44 -19.66
C ASN A 31 -49.43 1.61 -20.50
N VAL A 32 -50.16 1.96 -21.57
CA VAL A 32 -49.78 3.05 -22.50
C VAL A 32 -49.70 4.43 -21.83
N HIS A 33 -50.30 4.60 -20.66
CA HIS A 33 -50.25 5.83 -19.87
C HIS A 33 -49.12 5.82 -18.82
N GLY A 34 -48.35 4.74 -18.74
CA GLY A 34 -47.27 4.57 -17.76
C GLY A 34 -47.73 4.16 -16.36
N ASN A 35 -49.02 3.86 -16.18
CA ASN A 35 -49.59 3.36 -14.93
C ASN A 35 -49.52 1.84 -14.88
N TYR A 36 -49.51 1.26 -13.67
CA TYR A 36 -49.59 -0.18 -13.52
C TYR A 36 -51.03 -0.66 -13.62
N GLU A 37 -51.29 -1.67 -14.44
CA GLU A 37 -52.57 -2.37 -14.56
C GLU A 37 -52.38 -3.89 -14.40
N GLN A 38 -53.43 -4.59 -13.94
CA GLN A 38 -53.38 -6.03 -13.68
C GLN A 38 -53.78 -6.86 -14.91
N TRP A 39 -52.99 -7.88 -15.26
CA TRP A 39 -53.21 -8.79 -16.40
C TRP A 39 -53.23 -10.27 -15.95
N PRO A 40 -54.08 -11.18 -16.50
CA PRO A 40 -54.96 -11.05 -17.68
C PRO A 40 -56.42 -10.63 -17.40
N ALA A 41 -56.78 -10.29 -16.17
CA ALA A 41 -58.18 -10.09 -15.79
C ALA A 41 -58.36 -9.03 -14.68
N GLY A 42 -57.83 -7.82 -14.89
CA GLY A 42 -58.15 -6.69 -14.02
C GLY A 42 -59.57 -6.16 -14.27
N ASP A 43 -60.21 -5.65 -13.23
CA ASP A 43 -61.44 -4.83 -13.24
C ASP A 43 -61.26 -3.42 -13.86
N GLY A 44 -60.11 -3.19 -14.50
CA GLY A 44 -59.66 -1.87 -14.94
C GLY A 44 -58.78 -1.14 -13.93
N THR A 45 -58.37 -1.78 -12.82
CA THR A 45 -57.54 -1.13 -11.79
C THR A 45 -56.24 -0.64 -12.39
N GLN A 46 -56.06 0.68 -12.31
CA GLN A 46 -54.81 1.34 -12.64
C GLN A 46 -54.27 2.04 -11.41
N ILE A 47 -52.99 1.84 -11.12
CA ILE A 47 -52.29 2.52 -10.03
C ILE A 47 -51.10 3.33 -10.52
N THR A 48 -50.81 4.42 -9.83
CA THR A 48 -49.70 5.30 -10.19
C THR A 48 -48.33 4.63 -9.99
N PRO A 49 -47.36 4.90 -10.88
CA PRO A 49 -45.98 4.46 -10.69
C PRO A 49 -45.34 5.14 -9.46
N PRO A 50 -44.15 4.68 -9.02
CA PRO A 50 -43.40 5.40 -8.01
C PRO A 50 -43.10 6.84 -8.46
N GLY A 51 -43.07 7.77 -7.50
CA GLY A 51 -42.63 9.14 -7.73
C GLY A 51 -41.16 9.20 -8.18
N SER A 52 -40.81 10.31 -8.84
CA SER A 52 -39.43 10.63 -9.26
C SER A 52 -39.07 12.04 -8.78
N PRO A 53 -37.82 12.31 -8.34
CA PRO A 53 -36.68 11.38 -8.29
C PRO A 53 -36.68 10.44 -7.08
N SER A 54 -37.48 10.68 -6.05
CA SER A 54 -37.60 9.77 -4.90
C SER A 54 -38.79 8.81 -5.08
N ARG A 55 -38.55 7.50 -4.94
CA ARG A 55 -39.55 6.43 -5.08
C ARG A 55 -40.35 6.24 -3.77
N THR A 56 -40.54 7.32 -3.01
CA THR A 56 -41.23 7.34 -1.71
C THR A 56 -42.71 7.72 -1.80
N SER A 57 -43.28 7.77 -3.00
CA SER A 57 -44.70 8.07 -3.26
C SER A 57 -45.22 7.25 -4.43
N GLY A 58 -46.54 7.18 -4.61
CA GLY A 58 -47.18 6.42 -5.69
C GLY A 58 -48.12 5.30 -5.20
N GLY A 59 -48.58 4.45 -6.11
CA GLY A 59 -49.50 3.34 -5.82
C GLY A 59 -50.95 3.78 -5.58
N GLN A 60 -51.33 4.99 -5.99
CA GLN A 60 -52.70 5.51 -5.90
C GLN A 60 -53.56 4.93 -7.02
N VAL A 61 -54.79 4.52 -6.71
CA VAL A 61 -55.76 4.07 -7.72
C VAL A 61 -56.30 5.26 -8.48
N ILE A 62 -56.22 5.20 -9.82
CA ILE A 62 -56.62 6.30 -10.74
C ILE A 62 -57.51 5.82 -11.91
N GLY A 63 -57.70 4.51 -12.06
CA GLY A 63 -58.65 3.87 -12.98
C GLY A 63 -59.50 2.85 -12.20
N GLY A 64 -60.67 2.47 -12.73
CA GLY A 64 -61.71 1.71 -12.01
C GLY A 64 -61.20 0.56 -11.14
N GLY A 65 -61.73 0.39 -9.93
CA GLY A 65 -61.22 -0.56 -8.94
C GLY A 65 -61.28 0.02 -7.53
N PHE A 66 -61.06 -0.82 -6.52
CA PHE A 66 -61.05 -0.39 -5.11
C PHE A 66 -59.64 -0.46 -4.52
N PRO A 67 -59.28 0.43 -3.59
CA PRO A 67 -58.10 0.27 -2.75
C PRO A 67 -58.05 -1.14 -2.15
N GLY A 68 -56.86 -1.72 -2.10
CA GLY A 68 -56.70 -3.10 -1.74
C GLY A 68 -55.32 -3.44 -1.24
N TYR A 69 -55.19 -4.66 -0.75
CA TYR A 69 -53.93 -5.25 -0.33
C TYR A 69 -53.72 -6.56 -1.06
N TYR A 70 -52.63 -6.67 -1.81
CA TYR A 70 -52.31 -7.87 -2.56
C TYR A 70 -50.86 -8.28 -2.34
N GLY A 71 -50.66 -9.46 -1.73
CA GLY A 71 -49.35 -10.07 -1.62
C GLY A 71 -48.27 -9.20 -0.95
N GLY A 72 -48.60 -8.45 0.10
CA GLY A 72 -47.63 -7.56 0.75
C GLY A 72 -47.79 -6.08 0.39
N PHE A 73 -48.50 -5.78 -0.70
CA PHE A 73 -48.57 -4.44 -1.29
C PHE A 73 -49.95 -3.82 -1.09
N GLU A 74 -50.00 -2.77 -0.29
CA GLU A 74 -51.18 -1.90 -0.17
C GLU A 74 -51.18 -0.90 -1.34
N TYR A 75 -52.32 -0.74 -2.01
CA TYR A 75 -52.49 0.23 -3.09
C TYR A 75 -53.83 0.95 -2.96
N GLY A 76 -53.91 2.18 -3.45
CA GLY A 76 -55.13 2.99 -3.48
C GLY A 76 -55.61 3.59 -2.15
N ALA A 77 -55.14 3.13 -0.99
CA ALA A 77 -55.53 3.68 0.30
C ALA A 77 -54.69 4.92 0.65
N GLY A 78 -55.15 6.10 0.23
CA GLY A 78 -54.50 7.37 0.52
C GLY A 78 -53.37 7.74 -0.46
N ARG A 79 -52.75 8.91 -0.25
CA ARG A 79 -51.83 9.54 -1.21
C ARG A 79 -50.53 8.76 -1.44
N ASN A 80 -50.16 7.85 -0.53
CA ASN A 80 -48.87 7.15 -0.56
C ASN A 80 -49.04 5.64 -0.42
N ALA A 81 -50.14 5.06 -0.87
CA ALA A 81 -50.43 3.64 -0.62
C ALA A 81 -49.29 2.69 -1.04
N GLY A 82 -48.66 2.92 -2.19
CA GLY A 82 -47.53 2.11 -2.67
C GLY A 82 -46.16 2.49 -2.12
N SER A 83 -46.05 3.58 -1.33
CA SER A 83 -44.75 4.10 -0.89
C SER A 83 -43.99 3.15 0.02
N LEU A 84 -44.68 2.25 0.73
CA LEU A 84 -44.02 1.28 1.61
C LEU A 84 -43.20 0.27 0.80
N VAL A 85 -43.71 -0.20 -0.34
CA VAL A 85 -42.98 -1.14 -1.22
C VAL A 85 -41.92 -0.41 -2.04
N TYR A 86 -42.28 0.71 -2.66
CA TYR A 86 -41.32 1.47 -3.46
C TYR A 86 -40.18 2.03 -2.58
N GLY A 87 -40.53 2.57 -1.40
CA GLY A 87 -39.57 3.04 -0.40
C GLY A 87 -38.76 1.91 0.23
N HIS A 88 -39.29 0.69 0.32
CA HIS A 88 -38.53 -0.48 0.77
C HIS A 88 -37.36 -0.78 -0.16
N PHE A 89 -37.60 -0.89 -1.48
CA PHE A 89 -36.54 -1.14 -2.45
C PHE A 89 -35.55 0.03 -2.53
N GLU A 90 -36.06 1.26 -2.53
CA GLU A 90 -35.22 2.46 -2.49
C GLU A 90 -34.28 2.45 -1.27
N THR A 91 -34.81 2.23 -0.07
CA THR A 91 -34.00 2.23 1.15
C THR A 91 -33.03 1.05 1.15
N THR A 92 -33.51 -0.16 0.88
CA THR A 92 -32.70 -1.39 1.00
C THR A 92 -31.52 -1.40 0.05
N ILE A 93 -31.72 -1.03 -1.22
CA ILE A 93 -30.66 -1.04 -2.23
C ILE A 93 -29.67 0.11 -2.00
N ARG A 94 -30.14 1.30 -1.61
CA ARG A 94 -29.24 2.40 -1.26
C ARG A 94 -28.36 2.06 -0.06
N GLU A 95 -28.94 1.53 1.00
CA GLU A 95 -28.20 1.12 2.20
C GLU A 95 -27.19 0.00 1.90
N LEU A 96 -27.52 -0.90 0.97
CA LEU A 96 -26.62 -1.98 0.55
C LEU A 96 -25.30 -1.45 -0.07
N PHE A 97 -25.39 -0.42 -0.91
CA PHE A 97 -24.22 0.15 -1.61
C PHE A 97 -23.61 1.37 -0.91
N ARG A 98 -24.28 1.95 0.10
CA ARG A 98 -23.82 3.15 0.82
C ARG A 98 -22.38 3.03 1.33
N PRO A 99 -21.95 1.94 2.01
CA PRO A 99 -20.60 1.84 2.53
C PRO A 99 -19.53 1.84 1.43
N TRP A 100 -19.87 1.36 0.24
CA TRP A 100 -18.95 1.22 -0.89
C TRP A 100 -18.65 2.55 -1.59
N ARG A 101 -19.44 3.60 -1.33
CA ARG A 101 -19.23 4.93 -1.93
C ARG A 101 -17.95 5.62 -1.43
N THR A 102 -17.43 5.19 -0.28
CA THR A 102 -16.29 5.84 0.41
C THR A 102 -15.07 4.94 0.45
N ILE A 103 -14.92 4.02 -0.51
CA ILE A 103 -13.70 3.22 -0.64
C ILE A 103 -12.55 4.05 -1.24
N PRO A 104 -11.30 3.76 -0.83
CA PRO A 104 -10.09 4.45 -1.29
C PRO A 104 -9.99 4.61 -2.79
N ASP A 105 -9.35 5.70 -3.20
CA ASP A 105 -9.05 5.97 -4.61
C ASP A 105 -7.65 5.47 -4.97
N PRO A 106 -7.51 4.46 -5.85
CA PRO A 106 -6.20 3.92 -6.22
C PRO A 106 -5.23 4.99 -6.74
N ALA A 107 -5.73 6.00 -7.44
CA ALA A 107 -4.91 7.10 -7.94
C ALA A 107 -4.35 7.99 -6.83
N ALA A 108 -4.98 8.02 -5.64
CA ALA A 108 -4.49 8.78 -4.50
C ALA A 108 -3.19 8.21 -3.91
N PHE A 109 -2.79 6.99 -4.31
CA PHE A 109 -1.54 6.36 -3.88
C PHE A 109 -0.35 6.70 -4.79
N ASP A 110 -0.59 7.23 -6.00
CA ASP A 110 0.44 7.32 -7.06
C ASP A 110 1.63 8.19 -6.67
N ASP A 111 1.38 9.41 -6.17
CA ASP A 111 2.44 10.33 -5.77
C ASP A 111 3.29 9.76 -4.62
N TYR A 112 2.66 9.03 -3.70
CA TYR A 112 3.34 8.40 -2.56
C TYR A 112 4.16 7.19 -3.00
N LEU A 113 3.62 6.38 -3.92
CA LEU A 113 4.33 5.27 -4.54
C LEU A 113 5.58 5.74 -5.29
N ASP A 114 5.46 6.84 -6.04
CA ASP A 114 6.59 7.44 -6.74
C ASP A 114 7.66 7.93 -5.74
N GLN A 115 7.27 8.56 -4.64
CA GLN A 115 8.22 8.99 -3.60
C GLN A 115 8.96 7.82 -2.94
N VAL A 116 8.24 6.75 -2.56
CA VAL A 116 8.87 5.56 -1.96
C VAL A 116 9.75 4.82 -2.98
N ARG A 117 9.37 4.80 -4.26
CA ARG A 117 10.20 4.26 -5.34
C ARG A 117 11.47 5.07 -5.52
N ASP A 118 11.37 6.39 -5.56
CA ASP A 118 12.52 7.28 -5.73
C ASP A 118 13.44 7.23 -4.50
N ALA A 119 12.88 6.99 -3.31
CA ALA A 119 13.67 6.72 -2.11
C ALA A 119 14.50 5.43 -2.23
N ALA A 120 13.87 4.33 -2.67
CA ALA A 120 14.58 3.09 -2.94
C ALA A 120 15.67 3.31 -4.00
N TRP A 121 15.35 4.01 -5.09
CA TRP A 121 16.34 4.35 -6.12
C TRP A 121 17.53 5.13 -5.55
N SER A 122 17.29 6.08 -4.66
CA SER A 122 18.32 6.95 -4.08
C SER A 122 19.43 6.18 -3.37
N VAL A 123 19.13 5.02 -2.79
CA VAL A 123 20.10 4.13 -2.12
C VAL A 123 20.50 2.90 -2.95
N SER A 124 20.04 2.79 -4.19
CA SER A 124 20.38 1.68 -5.09
C SER A 124 21.80 1.85 -5.63
N LEU A 125 22.70 0.91 -5.32
CA LEU A 125 24.00 0.84 -5.99
C LEU A 125 23.83 0.49 -7.47
N THR A 126 24.74 0.98 -8.30
CA THR A 126 24.82 0.55 -9.69
C THR A 126 25.42 -0.84 -9.78
N SER A 127 24.86 -1.66 -10.67
CA SER A 127 25.47 -2.93 -11.05
C SER A 127 25.88 -2.89 -12.52
N ALA A 128 27.10 -3.37 -12.79
CA ALA A 128 27.50 -3.71 -14.15
C ALA A 128 26.91 -5.08 -14.48
N ALA A 129 25.65 -5.13 -14.92
CA ALA A 129 25.13 -6.34 -15.54
C ALA A 129 25.69 -6.43 -16.96
N ASP A 130 26.33 -7.54 -17.32
CA ASP A 130 27.03 -7.78 -18.61
C ASP A 130 26.18 -7.56 -19.89
N ARG A 131 24.90 -7.18 -19.79
CA ARG A 131 23.96 -7.08 -20.92
C ARG A 131 22.96 -5.91 -20.87
N VAL A 132 23.02 -5.03 -19.87
CA VAL A 132 22.13 -3.85 -19.77
C VAL A 132 22.97 -2.65 -19.32
N SER A 133 22.71 -1.46 -19.87
CA SER A 133 23.27 -0.20 -19.35
C SER A 133 23.16 -0.15 -17.82
N SER A 134 24.20 0.33 -17.13
CA SER A 134 24.26 0.44 -15.67
C SER A 134 22.90 0.83 -15.07
N VAL A 135 22.30 -0.05 -14.26
CA VAL A 135 21.03 0.19 -13.58
C VAL A 135 21.31 0.45 -12.11
N GLY A 136 20.77 1.55 -11.56
CA GLY A 136 21.00 2.03 -10.19
C GLY A 136 21.34 3.53 -10.14
N ASN A 137 21.50 4.08 -8.95
CA ASN A 137 21.85 5.50 -8.79
C ASN A 137 23.33 5.73 -9.11
N ALA A 138 23.61 6.29 -10.28
CA ALA A 138 24.98 6.61 -10.72
C ALA A 138 25.73 7.54 -9.75
N ALA A 139 25.02 8.33 -8.92
CA ALA A 139 25.68 9.14 -7.90
C ALA A 139 26.36 8.28 -6.81
N LEU A 140 25.94 7.03 -6.63
CA LEU A 140 26.53 6.05 -5.71
C LEU A 140 27.65 5.21 -6.33
N ASP A 141 28.05 5.44 -7.59
CA ASP A 141 29.29 4.87 -8.17
C ASP A 141 30.52 5.27 -7.33
N THR A 142 30.41 6.39 -6.61
CA THR A 142 31.38 6.88 -5.62
C THR A 142 31.65 5.90 -4.48
N VAL A 143 30.73 4.96 -4.18
CA VAL A 143 30.95 3.88 -3.21
C VAL A 143 32.03 2.92 -3.72
N GLY A 144 31.98 2.56 -5.00
CA GLY A 144 33.02 1.72 -5.62
C GLY A 144 34.38 2.41 -5.61
N TYR A 145 34.41 3.72 -5.91
CA TYR A 145 35.62 4.54 -5.80
C TYR A 145 36.18 4.58 -4.38
N LEU A 146 35.33 4.77 -3.36
CA LEU A 146 35.71 4.74 -1.95
C LEU A 146 36.40 3.42 -1.59
N GLN A 147 35.81 2.29 -1.96
CA GLN A 147 36.35 0.96 -1.68
C GLN A 147 37.69 0.72 -2.40
N GLU A 148 37.81 1.10 -3.67
CA GLU A 148 39.05 0.97 -4.44
C GLU A 148 40.20 1.76 -3.79
N LYS A 149 39.94 3.01 -3.36
CA LYS A 149 40.99 3.85 -2.77
C LYS A 149 41.40 3.39 -1.38
N ILE A 150 40.45 3.07 -0.51
CA ILE A 150 40.73 2.61 0.86
C ILE A 150 41.44 1.24 0.85
N GLY A 151 41.06 0.33 -0.05
CA GLY A 151 41.71 -0.98 -0.20
C GLY A 151 43.06 -0.97 -0.92
N GLY A 152 43.51 0.19 -1.43
CA GLY A 152 44.71 0.31 -2.25
C GLY A 152 46.03 0.21 -1.46
N GLU A 153 47.14 -0.10 -2.16
CA GLU A 153 48.48 -0.25 -1.55
C GLU A 153 49.06 1.01 -0.90
N ASN A 154 48.46 2.18 -1.18
CA ASN A 154 48.85 3.49 -0.66
C ASN A 154 47.98 3.98 0.51
N MET A 155 47.04 3.16 0.97
CA MET A 155 46.21 3.41 2.14
C MET A 155 46.43 2.30 3.17
N ARG A 156 47.36 2.49 4.10
CA ARG A 156 47.71 1.51 5.15
C ARG A 156 47.88 2.18 6.51
N GLY A 157 47.48 1.47 7.56
CA GLY A 157 47.58 1.91 8.97
C GLY A 157 46.41 1.37 9.77
N ALA A 158 46.53 1.36 11.11
CA ALA A 158 45.49 0.81 11.99
C ALA A 158 44.14 1.56 11.82
N THR A 159 44.15 2.90 11.71
CA THR A 159 42.95 3.70 11.43
C THR A 159 42.31 3.35 10.08
N ILE A 160 43.11 3.23 9.01
CA ILE A 160 42.58 2.91 7.68
C ILE A 160 42.02 1.49 7.63
N PHE A 161 42.70 0.52 8.26
CA PHE A 161 42.21 -0.84 8.35
C PHE A 161 40.90 -0.92 9.14
N ALA A 162 40.82 -0.21 10.28
CA ALA A 162 39.57 -0.10 11.04
C ALA A 162 38.47 0.59 10.23
N PHE A 163 38.83 1.59 9.42
CA PHE A 163 37.89 2.28 8.55
C PHE A 163 37.33 1.36 7.46
N ASP A 164 38.21 0.62 6.81
CA ASP A 164 37.85 -0.35 5.80
C ASP A 164 36.91 -1.44 6.34
N GLN A 165 37.31 -2.09 7.44
CA GLN A 165 36.59 -3.24 7.99
C GLN A 165 35.24 -2.86 8.60
N ASN A 166 35.16 -1.71 9.28
CA ASN A 166 33.95 -1.32 10.00
C ASN A 166 33.03 -0.41 9.19
N PHE A 167 33.51 0.17 8.07
CA PHE A 167 32.71 1.08 7.26
C PHE A 167 32.70 0.79 5.76
N CYS A 168 33.84 0.81 5.07
CA CYS A 168 33.84 0.63 3.61
C CYS A 168 33.37 -0.76 3.17
N THR A 169 33.77 -1.80 3.91
CA THR A 169 33.41 -3.19 3.60
C THR A 169 31.92 -3.45 3.86
N PRO A 170 31.32 -3.04 5.00
CA PRO A 170 29.89 -3.25 5.25
C PRO A 170 28.95 -2.34 4.45
N LEU A 171 29.38 -1.14 4.04
CA LEU A 171 28.53 -0.11 3.44
C LEU A 171 27.66 -0.61 2.26
N PRO A 172 28.18 -1.35 1.25
CA PRO A 172 27.34 -1.83 0.17
C PRO A 172 26.23 -2.80 0.63
N THR A 173 26.55 -3.66 1.59
CA THR A 173 25.59 -4.60 2.18
C THR A 173 24.46 -3.84 2.86
N VAL A 174 24.80 -2.80 3.63
CA VAL A 174 23.84 -1.97 4.35
C VAL A 174 22.96 -1.18 3.38
N LEU A 175 23.54 -0.56 2.34
CA LEU A 175 22.77 0.14 1.29
C LEU A 175 21.80 -0.80 0.57
N HIS A 176 22.21 -2.03 0.27
CA HIS A 176 21.32 -3.05 -0.31
C HIS A 176 20.21 -3.47 0.66
N GLY A 177 20.52 -3.62 1.96
CA GLY A 177 19.52 -3.84 2.99
C GLY A 177 18.47 -2.74 3.02
N GLN A 178 18.90 -1.48 3.06
CA GLN A 178 18.00 -0.33 3.11
C GLN A 178 17.17 -0.18 1.83
N TYR A 179 17.77 -0.44 0.66
CA TYR A 179 17.06 -0.57 -0.60
C TYR A 179 15.93 -1.60 -0.52
N ALA A 180 16.21 -2.80 0.00
CA ALA A 180 15.22 -3.85 0.13
C ALA A 180 14.07 -3.50 1.10
N VAL A 181 14.35 -2.78 2.20
CA VAL A 181 13.29 -2.31 3.12
C VAL A 181 12.42 -1.24 2.46
N ALA A 182 13.01 -0.28 1.75
CA ALA A 182 12.26 0.72 0.99
C ALA A 182 11.41 0.09 -0.13
N LEU A 183 11.94 -0.93 -0.82
CA LEU A 183 11.17 -1.72 -1.78
C LEU A 183 10.00 -2.45 -1.13
N LEU A 184 10.20 -3.07 0.04
CA LEU A 184 9.11 -3.74 0.76
C LEU A 184 8.00 -2.74 1.12
N ALA A 185 8.36 -1.53 1.56
CA ALA A 185 7.40 -0.45 1.80
C ALA A 185 6.65 -0.07 0.50
N GLY A 186 7.35 0.09 -0.61
CA GLY A 186 6.72 0.42 -1.91
C GLY A 186 5.80 -0.68 -2.43
N VAL A 187 6.22 -1.94 -2.31
CA VAL A 187 5.44 -3.11 -2.74
C VAL A 187 4.19 -3.30 -1.90
N THR A 188 4.27 -3.13 -0.58
CA THR A 188 3.11 -3.26 0.30
C THR A 188 2.11 -2.11 0.10
N LEU A 189 2.59 -0.89 -0.18
CA LEU A 189 1.74 0.24 -0.59
C LEU A 189 1.04 -0.03 -1.94
N LEU A 190 1.76 -0.62 -2.89
CA LEU A 190 1.20 -0.99 -4.20
C LEU A 190 0.15 -2.10 -4.04
N GLY A 191 0.37 -3.03 -3.12
CA GLY A 191 -0.63 -4.05 -2.76
C GLY A 191 -1.95 -3.44 -2.32
N GLU A 192 -1.91 -2.45 -1.43
CA GLU A 192 -3.12 -1.71 -1.00
C GLU A 192 -3.82 -1.03 -2.18
N LYS A 193 -3.06 -0.32 -3.03
CA LYS A 193 -3.62 0.32 -4.24
C LYS A 193 -4.35 -0.68 -5.13
N GLU A 194 -3.75 -1.83 -5.40
CA GLU A 194 -4.34 -2.87 -6.26
C GLU A 194 -5.57 -3.52 -5.63
N ILE A 195 -5.58 -3.74 -4.30
CA ILE A 195 -6.77 -4.22 -3.57
C ILE A 195 -7.95 -3.29 -3.86
N TRP A 196 -7.76 -1.97 -3.76
CA TRP A 196 -8.84 -1.01 -3.96
C TRP A 196 -9.22 -0.82 -5.43
N ALA A 197 -8.27 -0.94 -6.35
CA ALA A 197 -8.57 -0.96 -7.78
C ALA A 197 -9.50 -2.13 -8.13
N LYS A 198 -9.18 -3.32 -7.62
CA LYS A 198 -10.02 -4.53 -7.81
C LYS A 198 -11.33 -4.48 -7.06
N ALA A 199 -11.35 -3.98 -5.83
CA ALA A 199 -12.60 -3.79 -5.10
C ALA A 199 -13.58 -2.88 -5.85
N ARG A 200 -13.10 -1.81 -6.51
CA ARG A 200 -13.94 -0.94 -7.36
C ARG A 200 -14.53 -1.68 -8.55
N GLU A 201 -13.71 -2.46 -9.26
CA GLU A 201 -14.16 -3.31 -10.37
C GLU A 201 -15.23 -4.31 -9.90
N ASP A 202 -15.00 -4.98 -8.76
CA ASP A 202 -15.91 -6.00 -8.22
C ASP A 202 -17.23 -5.42 -7.72
N VAL A 203 -17.23 -4.26 -7.06
CA VAL A 203 -18.48 -3.57 -6.66
C VAL A 203 -19.31 -3.23 -7.90
N HIS A 204 -18.68 -2.74 -8.96
CA HIS A 204 -19.37 -2.43 -10.21
C HIS A 204 -19.95 -3.69 -10.84
N ALA A 205 -19.16 -4.77 -10.93
CA ALA A 205 -19.61 -6.05 -11.46
C ALA A 205 -20.79 -6.63 -10.66
N ILE A 206 -20.74 -6.59 -9.33
CA ILE A 206 -21.85 -7.02 -8.47
C ILE A 206 -23.11 -6.20 -8.76
N ALA A 207 -22.99 -4.89 -8.90
CA ALA A 207 -24.12 -4.01 -9.18
C ALA A 207 -24.70 -4.25 -10.59
N GLU A 208 -23.86 -4.45 -11.62
CA GLU A 208 -24.30 -4.83 -12.96
C GLU A 208 -25.03 -6.17 -12.98
N LYS A 209 -24.50 -7.17 -12.27
CA LYS A 209 -25.13 -8.50 -12.19
C LYS A 209 -26.43 -8.48 -11.41
N MET A 210 -26.51 -7.67 -10.36
CA MET A 210 -27.77 -7.40 -9.67
C MET A 210 -28.79 -6.77 -10.63
N LEU A 211 -28.38 -5.78 -11.45
CA LEU A 211 -29.25 -5.14 -12.43
C LEU A 211 -29.75 -6.13 -13.51
N GLU A 212 -28.86 -6.94 -14.07
CA GLU A 212 -29.20 -8.00 -15.03
C GLU A 212 -30.21 -8.98 -14.44
N ALA A 213 -29.98 -9.46 -13.21
CA ALA A 213 -30.90 -10.39 -12.53
C ALA A 213 -32.28 -9.78 -12.26
N MET A 214 -32.37 -8.48 -11.98
CA MET A 214 -33.65 -7.77 -11.81
C MET A 214 -34.42 -7.67 -13.15
N LYS A 215 -33.73 -7.41 -14.26
CA LYS A 215 -34.32 -7.35 -15.60
C LYS A 215 -34.84 -8.69 -16.08
N ASP A 216 -34.03 -9.73 -15.87
CA ASP A 216 -34.33 -11.10 -16.29
C ASP A 216 -35.26 -11.83 -15.31
N ARG A 217 -35.82 -11.11 -14.33
CA ARG A 217 -36.79 -11.65 -13.37
C ARG A 217 -36.28 -12.89 -12.62
N GLY A 218 -34.97 -12.89 -12.31
CA GLY A 218 -34.32 -13.95 -11.55
C GLY A 218 -33.86 -15.17 -12.36
N SER A 219 -33.80 -15.10 -13.69
CA SER A 219 -33.20 -16.15 -14.54
C SER A 219 -31.76 -15.88 -14.98
N ALA A 220 -31.12 -14.82 -14.50
CA ALA A 220 -29.72 -14.53 -14.81
C ALA A 220 -28.79 -15.36 -13.91
N VAL A 221 -27.83 -16.04 -14.51
CA VAL A 221 -26.68 -16.63 -13.81
C VAL A 221 -25.50 -15.70 -14.04
N ALA A 222 -24.94 -15.13 -12.98
CA ALA A 222 -23.68 -14.41 -13.09
C ALA A 222 -22.52 -15.36 -12.82
N ASP A 223 -21.56 -15.38 -13.74
CA ASP A 223 -20.23 -15.91 -13.45
C ASP A 223 -19.42 -14.77 -12.80
N LEU A 224 -19.47 -14.68 -11.46
CA LEU A 224 -18.67 -13.73 -10.67
C LEU A 224 -17.25 -14.27 -10.40
N GLY A 225 -16.67 -15.02 -11.35
CA GLY A 225 -15.43 -15.81 -11.21
C GLY A 225 -14.13 -15.06 -10.85
N THR A 226 -14.16 -13.92 -10.18
CA THR A 226 -13.02 -13.01 -10.06
C THR A 226 -12.85 -12.28 -8.72
N ILE A 227 -13.56 -12.63 -7.64
CA ILE A 227 -13.37 -11.97 -6.32
C ILE A 227 -12.07 -12.40 -5.62
N THR A 228 -11.01 -12.65 -6.38
CA THR A 228 -9.71 -13.06 -5.84
C THR A 228 -8.63 -12.51 -6.76
N ALA A 229 -7.97 -11.45 -6.33
CA ALA A 229 -6.64 -11.11 -6.81
C ALA A 229 -5.69 -11.47 -5.69
N LEU A 230 -4.89 -12.52 -5.92
CA LEU A 230 -3.74 -12.82 -5.09
C LEU A 230 -2.47 -12.60 -5.94
N PHE A 231 -1.44 -12.14 -5.24
CA PHE A 231 -0.44 -11.16 -5.67
C PHE A 231 0.60 -11.66 -6.68
N ALA A 232 1.03 -10.80 -7.61
CA ALA A 232 2.37 -10.87 -8.22
C ALA A 232 3.03 -9.49 -8.10
N LEU A 233 3.38 -9.10 -6.87
CA LEU A 233 3.82 -7.75 -6.54
C LEU A 233 5.20 -7.38 -7.11
N ALA A 234 6.07 -8.37 -7.34
CA ALA A 234 7.41 -8.13 -7.87
C ALA A 234 7.43 -7.62 -9.33
N ALA A 235 6.40 -7.89 -10.13
CA ALA A 235 6.40 -7.54 -11.56
C ALA A 235 6.04 -6.07 -11.83
N ALA A 236 5.29 -5.43 -10.93
CA ALA A 236 4.75 -4.08 -11.13
C ALA A 236 5.61 -2.96 -10.51
N PHE A 237 6.53 -3.29 -9.60
CA PHE A 237 7.59 -2.39 -9.16
C PHE A 237 8.83 -2.71 -10.00
N PRO A 238 9.10 -2.01 -11.12
CA PRO A 238 10.23 -2.31 -12.00
C PRO A 238 11.51 -2.20 -11.18
N THR A 239 11.99 -3.34 -10.71
CA THR A 239 13.14 -3.42 -9.83
C THR A 239 14.36 -3.67 -10.73
N PRO A 240 15.36 -2.77 -10.69
CA PRO A 240 16.72 -3.09 -11.11
C PRO A 240 17.37 -4.28 -10.38
N ALA A 241 16.66 -4.96 -9.48
CA ALA A 241 17.24 -5.63 -8.33
C ALA A 241 17.93 -6.96 -8.65
N GLN A 242 17.61 -7.64 -9.75
CA GLN A 242 18.13 -9.00 -9.98
C GLN A 242 19.68 -9.11 -10.00
N PRO A 243 20.44 -8.19 -10.61
CA PRO A 243 21.90 -8.21 -10.53
C PRO A 243 22.45 -7.66 -9.20
N ILE A 244 21.68 -6.80 -8.51
CA ILE A 244 22.06 -6.12 -7.25
C ILE A 244 21.89 -7.07 -6.03
N LEU A 245 20.88 -7.97 -6.07
CA LEU A 245 20.52 -8.91 -5.00
C LEU A 245 21.46 -10.11 -4.90
N ALA A 246 22.17 -10.48 -5.97
CA ALA A 246 23.03 -11.67 -6.00
C ALA A 246 24.29 -11.59 -5.12
N GLY A 247 24.64 -10.41 -4.60
CA GLY A 247 25.92 -10.15 -3.94
C GLY A 247 25.94 -10.16 -2.41
N VAL A 248 24.82 -10.35 -1.71
CA VAL A 248 24.75 -10.02 -0.26
C VAL A 248 24.05 -11.12 0.56
N GLY A 249 24.51 -11.29 1.81
CA GLY A 249 24.27 -12.44 2.70
C GLY A 249 22.80 -12.80 3.03
N ALA A 250 22.65 -13.79 3.91
CA ALA A 250 21.42 -14.57 4.12
C ALA A 250 20.12 -13.76 4.37
N ALA A 251 20.18 -12.52 4.84
CA ALA A 251 19.03 -11.63 5.11
C ALA A 251 18.21 -11.26 3.87
N LEU A 252 18.87 -10.97 2.76
CA LEU A 252 18.22 -10.45 1.55
C LEU A 252 17.39 -11.49 0.80
N PRO A 253 17.82 -12.76 0.65
CA PRO A 253 16.98 -13.81 0.06
C PRO A 253 15.63 -14.01 0.78
N ALA A 254 15.56 -13.77 2.09
CA ALA A 254 14.31 -13.87 2.84
C ALA A 254 13.34 -12.73 2.48
N LEU A 255 13.84 -11.49 2.38
CA LEU A 255 13.05 -10.35 1.88
C LEU A 255 12.67 -10.53 0.41
N GLU A 256 13.56 -11.06 -0.42
CA GLU A 256 13.29 -11.38 -1.82
C GLU A 256 12.17 -12.42 -1.96
N THR A 257 12.15 -13.43 -1.10
CA THR A 257 11.05 -14.41 -1.06
C THR A 257 9.73 -13.73 -0.72
N LEU A 258 9.71 -12.80 0.24
CA LEU A 258 8.51 -12.04 0.60
C LEU A 258 8.03 -11.14 -0.55
N LEU A 259 8.97 -10.51 -1.28
CA LEU A 259 8.67 -9.66 -2.44
C LEU A 259 8.09 -10.45 -3.63
N ASN A 260 8.47 -11.73 -3.77
CA ASN A 260 8.03 -12.61 -4.85
C ASN A 260 6.90 -13.59 -4.45
N ALA A 261 6.41 -13.54 -3.21
CA ALA A 261 5.38 -14.46 -2.73
C ALA A 261 4.00 -14.08 -3.28
N GLY A 262 3.43 -14.99 -4.05
CA GLY A 262 2.11 -14.87 -4.65
C GLY A 262 1.52 -16.24 -4.96
N ASP A 263 0.40 -16.60 -4.32
CA ASP A 263 -0.38 -17.77 -4.74
C ASP A 263 -1.39 -17.38 -5.82
N GLU A 264 -1.89 -18.38 -6.55
CA GLU A 264 -2.93 -18.18 -7.56
C GLU A 264 -4.31 -18.01 -6.87
N PRO A 265 -5.09 -16.98 -7.24
CA PRO A 265 -6.36 -16.69 -6.59
C PRO A 265 -7.39 -17.82 -6.71
N ASN A 266 -8.08 -18.13 -5.61
CA ASN A 266 -9.15 -19.14 -5.57
C ASN A 266 -10.50 -18.55 -6.00
N LYS A 267 -10.91 -18.84 -7.24
CA LYS A 267 -12.16 -18.35 -7.82
C LYS A 267 -13.36 -19.03 -7.15
N GLN A 268 -14.21 -18.26 -6.46
CA GLN A 268 -15.52 -18.72 -6.01
C GLN A 268 -16.65 -18.11 -6.85
N PRO A 269 -17.50 -18.93 -7.49
CA PRO A 269 -18.67 -18.41 -8.19
C PRO A 269 -19.72 -17.93 -7.17
N VAL A 270 -20.37 -16.81 -7.47
CA VAL A 270 -21.53 -16.32 -6.71
C VAL A 270 -22.74 -16.28 -7.64
N GLU A 271 -23.74 -17.09 -7.33
CA GLU A 271 -24.99 -17.18 -8.11
C GLU A 271 -26.03 -16.17 -7.61
N PHE A 272 -26.54 -15.32 -8.50
CA PHE A 272 -27.73 -14.49 -8.25
C PHE A 272 -29.00 -15.27 -8.61
N ALA A 273 -29.26 -16.36 -7.90
CA ALA A 273 -30.44 -17.19 -8.11
C ALA A 273 -31.61 -16.72 -7.23
N GLY A 274 -32.72 -16.30 -7.84
CA GLY A 274 -33.89 -15.95 -7.05
C GLY A 274 -35.06 -15.41 -7.84
N GLY A 275 -36.15 -16.18 -7.95
CA GLY A 275 -37.40 -15.75 -8.58
C GLY A 275 -38.17 -14.61 -7.88
N THR A 276 -37.52 -13.83 -7.01
CA THR A 276 -38.06 -12.58 -6.43
C THR A 276 -36.94 -11.53 -6.27
N PRO A 277 -37.26 -10.22 -6.27
CA PRO A 277 -36.29 -9.15 -6.07
C PRO A 277 -35.50 -9.28 -4.76
N GLU A 278 -36.15 -9.71 -3.67
CA GLU A 278 -35.53 -9.84 -2.36
C GLU A 278 -34.44 -10.91 -2.34
N LYS A 279 -34.60 -11.99 -3.12
CA LYS A 279 -33.54 -13.00 -3.26
C LYS A 279 -32.35 -12.46 -4.04
N VAL A 280 -32.58 -11.67 -5.09
CA VAL A 280 -31.51 -11.01 -5.83
C VAL A 280 -30.74 -10.02 -4.93
N ILE A 281 -31.45 -9.23 -4.12
CA ILE A 281 -30.86 -8.35 -3.10
C ILE A 281 -30.03 -9.16 -2.08
N ALA A 282 -30.55 -10.30 -1.61
CA ALA A 282 -29.83 -11.16 -0.67
C ALA A 282 -28.53 -11.71 -1.29
N SER A 283 -28.56 -12.19 -2.54
CA SER A 283 -27.35 -12.64 -3.26
C SER A 283 -26.33 -11.52 -3.42
N ALA A 284 -26.76 -10.30 -3.77
CA ALA A 284 -25.89 -9.13 -3.86
C ALA A 284 -25.26 -8.78 -2.50
N SER A 285 -26.04 -8.87 -1.41
CA SER A 285 -25.53 -8.67 -0.06
C SER A 285 -24.47 -9.68 0.33
N GLU A 286 -24.67 -10.97 0.04
CA GLU A 286 -23.66 -12.00 0.30
C GLU A 286 -22.41 -11.85 -0.58
N ALA A 287 -22.56 -11.38 -1.82
CA ALA A 287 -21.43 -11.06 -2.70
C ALA A 287 -20.57 -9.93 -2.11
N LEU A 288 -21.19 -8.82 -1.70
CA LEU A 288 -20.49 -7.68 -1.09
C LEU A 288 -19.85 -8.05 0.24
N LYS A 289 -20.51 -8.86 1.09
CA LYS A 289 -19.89 -9.39 2.32
C LYS A 289 -18.71 -10.30 2.03
N THR A 290 -18.76 -11.07 0.95
CA THR A 290 -17.64 -11.92 0.52
C THR A 290 -16.47 -11.08 0.04
N LEU A 291 -16.73 -10.06 -0.78
CA LEU A 291 -15.72 -9.07 -1.18
C LEU A 291 -15.07 -8.41 0.04
N ALA A 292 -15.87 -7.96 1.03
CA ALA A 292 -15.34 -7.34 2.24
C ALA A 292 -14.43 -8.27 3.05
N ARG A 293 -14.79 -9.57 3.16
CA ARG A 293 -13.95 -10.58 3.81
C ARG A 293 -12.67 -10.86 3.02
N THR A 294 -12.73 -10.87 1.69
CA THR A 294 -11.54 -11.04 0.85
C THR A 294 -10.57 -9.87 1.03
N ILE A 295 -11.07 -8.62 0.98
CA ILE A 295 -10.25 -7.42 1.22
C ILE A 295 -9.55 -7.53 2.58
N ARG A 296 -10.30 -7.90 3.63
CA ARG A 296 -9.73 -8.12 4.97
C ARG A 296 -8.60 -9.13 4.96
N GLY A 297 -8.80 -10.28 4.32
CA GLY A 297 -7.77 -11.32 4.20
C GLY A 297 -6.51 -10.82 3.49
N CYS A 298 -6.67 -10.08 2.38
CA CYS A 298 -5.55 -9.48 1.66
C CYS A 298 -4.80 -8.44 2.50
N GLU A 299 -5.51 -7.62 3.28
CA GLU A 299 -4.90 -6.63 4.16
C GLU A 299 -4.18 -7.28 5.35
N ASP A 300 -4.74 -8.36 5.92
CA ASP A 300 -4.10 -9.17 6.95
C ASP A 300 -2.81 -9.81 6.41
N ASP A 301 -2.80 -10.28 5.15
CA ASP A 301 -1.60 -10.79 4.48
C ASP A 301 -0.54 -9.69 4.28
N ILE A 302 -0.93 -8.48 3.87
CA ILE A 302 -0.01 -7.32 3.77
C ILE A 302 0.60 -7.04 5.14
N LYS A 303 -0.22 -6.98 6.20
CA LYS A 303 0.24 -6.74 7.57
C LYS A 303 1.20 -7.83 8.04
N GLY A 304 0.91 -9.10 7.75
CA GLY A 304 1.79 -10.22 8.04
C GLY A 304 3.14 -10.09 7.35
N LYS A 305 3.17 -9.76 6.05
CA LYS A 305 4.42 -9.54 5.30
C LYS A 305 5.24 -8.37 5.82
N ILE A 306 4.57 -7.28 6.21
CA ILE A 306 5.23 -6.13 6.84
C ILE A 306 5.95 -6.58 8.12
N LYS A 307 5.24 -7.32 8.98
CA LYS A 307 5.80 -7.83 10.23
C LYS A 307 6.97 -8.78 9.99
N ASP A 308 6.82 -9.77 9.12
CA ASP A 308 7.89 -10.71 8.75
C ASP A 308 9.13 -10.00 8.20
N GLY A 309 8.91 -8.95 7.41
CA GLY A 309 9.97 -8.08 6.91
C GLY A 309 10.69 -7.34 8.03
N MET A 310 9.96 -6.68 8.93
CA MET A 310 10.52 -5.99 10.09
C MET A 310 11.27 -6.95 11.02
N GLU A 311 10.73 -8.14 11.31
CA GLU A 311 11.42 -9.19 12.08
C GLU A 311 12.73 -9.64 11.41
N THR A 312 12.74 -9.74 10.09
CA THR A 312 13.94 -10.07 9.33
C THR A 312 15.00 -8.98 9.48
N VAL A 313 14.59 -7.70 9.40
CA VAL A 313 15.48 -6.55 9.61
C VAL A 313 16.06 -6.54 11.02
N THR A 314 15.22 -6.70 12.05
CA THR A 314 15.69 -6.64 13.45
C THR A 314 16.60 -7.81 13.81
N ARG A 315 16.24 -9.05 13.41
CA ARG A 315 17.04 -10.26 13.69
C ARG A 315 18.38 -10.28 12.94
N ARG A 316 18.49 -9.59 11.80
CA ARG A 316 19.68 -9.57 10.95
C ARG A 316 20.20 -8.15 10.75
N SER A 317 20.16 -7.35 11.82
CA SER A 317 20.47 -5.92 11.83
C SER A 317 21.77 -5.53 11.10
N GLY A 318 22.83 -6.34 11.19
CA GLY A 318 24.10 -6.08 10.50
C GLY A 318 24.04 -6.09 8.96
N SER A 319 22.92 -6.50 8.35
CA SER A 319 22.67 -6.35 6.90
C SER A 319 21.94 -5.04 6.54
N PHE A 320 21.46 -4.28 7.53
CA PHE A 320 20.59 -3.12 7.35
C PHE A 320 21.09 -1.85 8.05
N ALA A 321 21.91 -2.02 9.08
CA ALA A 321 22.54 -0.96 9.86
C ALA A 321 24.03 -1.27 10.03
N MET A 322 24.86 -0.24 10.18
CA MET A 322 26.29 -0.43 10.34
C MET A 322 26.62 -1.15 11.66
N PRO A 323 27.69 -1.96 11.69
CA PRO A 323 28.11 -2.65 12.91
C PRO A 323 28.42 -1.65 14.03
N LYS A 324 27.97 -1.97 15.25
CA LYS A 324 28.42 -1.30 16.47
C LYS A 324 29.63 -2.05 17.06
N PRO A 325 30.64 -1.35 17.59
CA PRO A 325 30.72 0.10 17.71
C PRO A 325 31.05 0.78 16.39
N LYS A 326 30.39 1.92 16.15
CA LYS A 326 30.64 2.80 15.01
C LYS A 326 32.15 3.08 14.99
N LEU A 327 32.80 2.97 13.81
CA LEU A 327 34.14 3.39 13.35
C LEU A 327 35.22 4.02 14.27
N LEU A 328 34.83 4.61 15.38
CA LEU A 328 35.44 5.70 16.12
C LEU A 328 36.25 5.22 17.34
N GLU A 329 36.28 3.93 17.61
CA GLU A 329 37.02 3.39 18.76
C GLU A 329 38.53 3.21 18.48
N VAL A 330 38.95 3.23 17.21
CA VAL A 330 40.36 3.05 16.82
C VAL A 330 41.04 4.40 16.60
N VAL A 331 41.79 4.83 17.61
CA VAL A 331 42.49 6.12 17.67
C VAL A 331 44.00 6.02 17.40
N ASP A 332 44.49 4.87 16.94
CA ASP A 332 45.91 4.64 16.68
C ASP A 332 46.31 5.05 15.25
N VAL A 333 47.05 6.16 15.15
CA VAL A 333 47.56 6.73 13.90
C VAL A 333 49.02 6.33 13.58
N SER A 334 49.60 5.38 14.33
CA SER A 334 50.97 4.93 14.12
C SER A 334 51.13 4.15 12.81
N GLY A 335 52.24 4.38 12.10
CA GLY A 335 52.58 3.63 10.89
C GLY A 335 51.69 3.93 9.67
N ILE A 336 50.92 5.02 9.70
CA ILE A 336 50.06 5.44 8.59
C ILE A 336 50.91 5.75 7.34
N LYS A 337 50.78 4.92 6.31
CA LYS A 337 51.14 5.25 4.93
C LYS A 337 49.83 5.60 4.23
N VAL A 338 49.51 6.89 4.20
CA VAL A 338 48.27 7.41 3.61
C VAL A 338 48.61 8.45 2.55
N ASP A 339 47.95 8.31 1.41
CA ASP A 339 47.83 9.39 0.44
C ASP A 339 46.87 10.45 1.01
N LEU A 340 47.45 11.52 1.59
CA LEU A 340 46.67 12.54 2.30
C LEU A 340 45.76 13.34 1.36
N GLU A 341 46.16 13.50 0.10
CA GLU A 341 45.34 14.18 -0.91
C GLU A 341 44.10 13.36 -1.24
N VAL A 342 44.29 12.06 -1.47
CA VAL A 342 43.17 11.13 -1.67
C VAL A 342 42.29 11.05 -0.42
N LEU A 343 42.86 10.97 0.78
CA LEU A 343 42.08 10.90 2.02
C LEU A 343 41.24 12.16 2.24
N HIS A 344 41.82 13.33 1.96
CA HIS A 344 41.09 14.60 2.00
C HIS A 344 39.94 14.60 0.99
N PHE A 345 40.17 14.22 -0.27
CA PHE A 345 39.12 14.13 -1.29
C PHE A 345 38.00 13.15 -0.93
N LEU A 346 38.34 11.99 -0.35
CA LEU A 346 37.34 11.05 0.15
C LEU A 346 36.46 11.68 1.24
N ALA A 347 37.08 12.45 2.15
CA ALA A 347 36.40 13.11 3.25
C ALA A 347 35.57 14.33 2.83
N THR A 348 36.04 15.13 1.87
CA THR A 348 35.40 16.41 1.50
C THR A 348 34.44 16.33 0.33
N ASP A 349 34.55 15.29 -0.51
CA ASP A 349 33.78 15.18 -1.75
C ASP A 349 33.03 13.85 -1.83
N THR A 350 33.72 12.73 -1.64
CA THR A 350 33.14 11.38 -1.87
C THR A 350 32.09 11.03 -0.81
N LEU A 351 32.44 11.08 0.48
CA LEU A 351 31.50 10.76 1.56
C LEU A 351 30.32 11.75 1.65
N PRO A 352 30.51 13.07 1.51
CA PRO A 352 29.39 14.01 1.44
C PRO A 352 28.42 13.77 0.26
N GLN A 353 28.93 13.30 -0.89
CA GLN A 353 28.05 12.90 -2.00
C GLN A 353 27.20 11.68 -1.65
N ILE A 354 27.78 10.67 -1.00
CA ILE A 354 27.06 9.48 -0.51
C ILE A 354 26.01 9.89 0.53
N GLU A 355 26.40 10.69 1.53
CA GLU A 355 25.50 11.24 2.56
C GLU A 355 24.28 11.94 1.93
N LYS A 356 24.53 12.79 0.92
CA LYS A 356 23.47 13.54 0.24
C LYS A 356 22.42 12.62 -0.40
N GLN A 357 22.85 11.52 -1.05
CA GLN A 357 21.92 10.58 -1.67
C GLN A 357 21.09 9.84 -0.63
N ILE A 358 21.72 9.41 0.47
CA ILE A 358 21.02 8.69 1.54
C ILE A 358 20.01 9.60 2.24
N ASN A 359 20.38 10.84 2.56
CA ASN A 359 19.44 11.83 3.12
C ASN A 359 18.27 12.13 2.18
N ALA A 360 18.53 12.25 0.87
CA ALA A 360 17.44 12.42 -0.10
C ALA A 360 16.48 11.23 -0.09
N GLY A 361 17.01 10.00 0.04
CA GLY A 361 16.20 8.80 0.22
C GLY A 361 15.34 8.86 1.48
N ALA A 362 15.93 9.22 2.62
CA ALA A 362 15.22 9.34 3.89
C ALA A 362 14.07 10.37 3.82
N ASP A 363 14.32 11.54 3.22
CA ASP A 363 13.31 12.59 3.01
C ASP A 363 12.16 12.09 2.13
N LEU A 364 12.48 11.38 1.04
CA LEU A 364 11.48 10.82 0.12
C LEU A 364 10.59 9.76 0.81
N VAL A 365 11.16 8.88 1.65
CA VAL A 365 10.34 7.94 2.45
C VAL A 365 9.44 8.69 3.42
N TYR A 366 9.96 9.73 4.09
CA TYR A 366 9.17 10.54 5.02
C TYR A 366 7.96 11.16 4.33
N TRP A 367 8.16 11.81 3.18
CA TRP A 367 7.04 12.38 2.42
C TRP A 367 6.10 11.29 1.89
N GLY A 368 6.65 10.17 1.43
CA GLY A 368 5.87 9.02 0.94
C GLY A 368 4.97 8.44 2.03
N SER A 369 5.41 8.50 3.30
CA SER A 369 4.65 8.01 4.46
C SER A 369 3.44 8.87 4.84
N MET A 370 3.35 10.10 4.30
CA MET A 370 2.26 11.05 4.59
C MET A 370 0.99 10.77 3.77
N CYS A 371 0.64 9.50 3.60
CA CYS A 371 -0.44 9.05 2.75
C CYS A 371 -1.72 8.66 3.48
N GLY A 372 -1.84 8.90 4.79
CA GLY A 372 -2.98 8.41 5.61
C GLY A 372 -4.37 8.72 5.04
N ALA A 373 -4.54 9.87 4.37
CA ALA A 373 -5.81 10.22 3.72
C ALA A 373 -6.20 9.28 2.56
N ALA A 374 -5.22 8.68 1.87
CA ALA A 374 -5.47 7.73 0.79
C ALA A 374 -6.00 6.38 1.29
N TRP A 375 -5.74 6.03 2.55
CA TRP A 375 -6.15 4.76 3.15
C TRP A 375 -7.56 4.79 3.77
N TYR A 376 -8.09 5.99 3.98
CA TYR A 376 -9.34 6.20 4.71
C TYR A 376 -10.54 5.54 4.01
N ARG A 377 -11.37 4.86 4.81
CA ARG A 377 -12.67 4.33 4.40
C ARG A 377 -13.68 4.27 5.55
N SER A 378 -14.93 4.00 5.19
CA SER A 378 -16.01 3.82 6.18
C SER A 378 -15.82 2.55 7.01
N SER A 379 -16.00 2.65 8.33
CA SER A 379 -16.07 1.49 9.23
C SER A 379 -17.26 0.57 8.94
N GLU A 380 -18.29 1.07 8.24
CA GLU A 380 -19.47 0.29 7.83
C GLU A 380 -19.13 -0.82 6.83
N LEU A 381 -17.98 -0.74 6.15
CA LEU A 381 -17.52 -1.77 5.21
C LEU A 381 -17.14 -3.08 5.90
N GLY A 382 -16.72 -3.03 7.17
CA GLY A 382 -16.26 -4.21 7.92
C GLY A 382 -15.02 -4.91 7.34
N VAL A 383 -14.25 -4.21 6.50
CA VAL A 383 -13.05 -4.72 5.82
C VAL A 383 -11.81 -4.76 6.71
N SER A 384 -11.78 -3.99 7.79
CA SER A 384 -10.67 -3.96 8.75
C SER A 384 -11.20 -3.57 10.14
N ASP A 385 -10.38 -3.81 11.16
CA ASP A 385 -10.64 -3.36 12.53
C ASP A 385 -10.49 -1.84 12.68
N THR A 386 -9.85 -1.16 11.72
CA THR A 386 -9.66 0.29 11.67
C THR A 386 -10.18 0.88 10.35
N THR A 387 -10.37 2.20 10.31
CA THR A 387 -10.76 2.93 9.09
C THR A 387 -9.63 3.05 8.06
N ASP A 388 -8.41 2.65 8.42
CA ASP A 388 -7.19 2.86 7.63
C ASP A 388 -6.43 1.56 7.35
N GLY A 389 -6.97 0.41 7.75
CA GLY A 389 -6.41 -0.88 7.33
C GLY A 389 -5.01 -1.17 7.86
N PRO A 390 -4.11 -1.69 7.00
CA PRO A 390 -2.72 -1.92 7.35
C PRO A 390 -1.89 -0.63 7.46
N PHE A 391 -2.45 0.57 7.25
CA PHE A 391 -1.71 1.83 7.25
C PHE A 391 -0.79 2.01 8.47
N PRO A 392 -1.20 1.76 9.74
CA PRO A 392 -0.29 1.94 10.88
C PRO A 392 0.92 1.01 10.82
N ALA A 393 0.75 -0.25 10.41
CA ALA A 393 1.87 -1.17 10.25
C ALA A 393 2.77 -0.76 9.09
N TRP A 394 2.17 -0.33 7.98
CA TRP A 394 2.90 0.16 6.82
C TRP A 394 3.72 1.43 7.14
N GLN A 395 3.15 2.35 7.91
CA GLN A 395 3.82 3.58 8.34
C GLN A 395 5.06 3.27 9.19
N GLU A 396 5.01 2.23 10.02
CA GLU A 396 6.15 1.78 10.83
C GLU A 396 7.24 1.14 9.98
N LEU A 397 6.89 0.39 8.94
CA LEU A 397 7.84 -0.10 7.94
C LEU A 397 8.51 1.06 7.17
N ALA A 398 7.73 2.04 6.72
CA ALA A 398 8.26 3.24 6.07
C ALA A 398 9.18 4.02 7.03
N ALA A 399 8.76 4.22 8.28
CA ALA A 399 9.59 4.85 9.30
C ALA A 399 10.89 4.09 9.55
N LEU A 400 10.85 2.75 9.59
CA LEU A 400 12.05 1.92 9.69
C LEU A 400 13.00 2.16 8.50
N ALA A 401 12.49 2.15 7.27
CA ALA A 401 13.30 2.44 6.08
C ALA A 401 13.97 3.83 6.16
N GLY A 402 13.19 4.88 6.46
CA GLY A 402 13.70 6.24 6.58
C GLY A 402 14.72 6.39 7.72
N ASN A 403 14.44 5.81 8.89
CA ASN A 403 15.35 5.89 10.05
C ASN A 403 16.67 5.14 9.82
N LEU A 404 16.66 4.01 9.09
CA LEU A 404 17.89 3.31 8.70
C LEU A 404 18.74 4.19 7.78
N MET A 405 18.13 4.84 6.80
CA MET A 405 18.80 5.78 5.90
C MET A 405 19.36 6.99 6.69
N SER A 406 18.57 7.61 7.57
CA SER A 406 19.03 8.74 8.38
C SER A 406 20.18 8.37 9.33
N ASP A 407 20.16 7.20 9.97
CA ASP A 407 21.29 6.76 10.80
C ASP A 407 22.55 6.54 9.95
N LEU A 408 22.43 5.89 8.78
CA LEU A 408 23.56 5.69 7.88
C LEU A 408 24.12 7.02 7.35
N ALA A 409 23.27 7.97 6.96
CA ALA A 409 23.71 9.28 6.50
C ALA A 409 24.50 10.02 7.59
N TRP A 410 24.02 9.95 8.84
CA TRP A 410 24.77 10.47 9.99
C TRP A 410 26.11 9.75 10.16
N GLU A 411 26.17 8.43 9.99
CA GLU A 411 27.43 7.67 10.09
C GLU A 411 28.41 8.03 8.97
N VAL A 412 27.94 8.21 7.75
CA VAL A 412 28.75 8.67 6.60
C VAL A 412 29.34 10.05 6.88
N LYS A 413 28.54 10.97 7.44
CA LYS A 413 28.99 12.31 7.83
C LYS A 413 30.06 12.27 8.92
N GLU A 414 29.84 11.51 9.99
CA GLU A 414 30.81 11.40 11.08
C GLU A 414 32.09 10.69 10.64
N SER A 415 31.98 9.74 9.71
CA SER A 415 33.09 9.09 9.02
C SER A 415 33.93 10.10 8.23
N ALA A 416 33.28 10.98 7.46
CA ALA A 416 33.94 12.03 6.70
C ALA A 416 34.72 12.98 7.62
N ALA A 417 34.10 13.42 8.72
CA ALA A 417 34.76 14.26 9.72
C ALA A 417 35.96 13.55 10.37
N HIS A 418 35.86 12.25 10.65
CA HIS A 418 36.95 11.47 11.23
C HIS A 418 38.14 11.37 10.26
N LEU A 419 37.88 11.07 8.98
CA LEU A 419 38.90 11.01 7.95
C LEU A 419 39.55 12.38 7.71
N GLN A 420 38.78 13.46 7.73
CA GLN A 420 39.30 14.81 7.59
C GLN A 420 40.28 15.17 8.71
N ILE A 421 39.95 14.84 9.97
CA ILE A 421 40.86 15.03 11.11
C ILE A 421 42.16 14.23 10.92
N ALA A 422 42.08 13.01 10.38
CA ALA A 422 43.24 12.18 10.09
C ALA A 422 44.09 12.70 8.92
N ALA A 423 43.46 13.33 7.91
CA ALA A 423 44.11 13.94 6.76
C ALA A 423 44.82 15.26 7.09
N ASP A 424 44.31 16.02 8.08
CA ASP A 424 44.82 17.32 8.53
C ASP A 424 46.16 17.21 9.31
N ARG A 425 47.23 16.81 8.60
CA ARG A 425 48.61 16.72 9.13
C ARG A 425 49.41 18.03 9.06
N HIS A 426 48.95 19.03 8.31
CA HIS A 426 49.73 20.25 8.10
C HIS A 426 49.88 21.08 9.38
N GLY A 427 51.10 21.15 9.91
CA GLY A 427 51.44 21.93 11.11
C GLY A 427 51.01 21.31 12.44
N ARG A 428 50.55 20.05 12.45
CA ARG A 428 50.11 19.33 13.66
C ARG A 428 50.96 18.10 13.92
N THR A 429 51.23 17.82 15.19
CA THR A 429 51.90 16.60 15.64
C THR A 429 50.95 15.41 15.64
N GLU A 430 51.47 14.18 15.54
CA GLU A 430 50.66 12.96 15.65
C GLU A 430 49.87 12.90 16.97
N ALA A 431 50.43 13.42 18.07
CA ALA A 431 49.76 13.51 19.36
C ALA A 431 48.53 14.43 19.32
N GLU A 432 48.62 15.58 18.64
CA GLU A 432 47.50 16.52 18.49
C GLU A 432 46.39 15.94 17.61
N ILE A 433 46.75 15.21 16.57
CA ILE A 433 45.78 14.52 15.68
C ILE A 433 45.07 13.42 16.46
N THR A 434 45.83 12.58 17.17
CA THR A 434 45.31 11.53 18.05
C THR A 434 44.32 12.09 19.07
N GLU A 435 44.65 13.22 19.72
CA GLU A 435 43.75 13.83 20.69
C GLU A 435 42.50 14.44 20.05
N SER A 436 42.59 14.95 18.82
CA SER A 436 41.39 15.35 18.07
C SER A 436 40.49 14.16 17.73
N LEU A 437 41.05 13.05 17.27
CA LEU A 437 40.28 11.83 17.00
C LEU A 437 39.63 11.29 18.28
N ARG A 438 40.34 11.28 19.41
CA ARG A 438 39.78 10.92 20.72
C ARG A 438 38.65 11.86 21.15
N ARG A 439 38.81 13.17 20.95
CA ARG A 439 37.75 14.14 21.24
C ARG A 439 36.52 13.93 20.37
N HIS A 440 36.71 13.58 19.10
CA HIS A 440 35.61 13.26 18.19
C HIS A 440 34.91 11.97 18.64
N ALA A 441 35.65 10.90 18.90
CA ALA A 441 35.11 9.64 19.41
C ALA A 441 34.27 9.83 20.69
N ARG A 442 34.80 10.56 21.69
CA ARG A 442 34.08 10.87 22.94
C ARG A 442 32.80 11.68 22.73
N LYS A 443 32.72 12.54 21.72
CA LYS A 443 31.48 13.27 21.40
C LYS A 443 30.39 12.32 20.89
N LEU A 444 30.79 11.23 20.24
CA LEU A 444 29.89 10.28 19.63
C LEU A 444 29.44 9.20 20.61
N GLU A 445 30.23 8.89 21.64
CA GLU A 445 29.80 8.04 22.78
C GLU A 445 28.55 8.58 23.51
N GLY A 446 28.34 9.91 23.51
CA GLY A 446 27.16 10.55 24.11
C GLY A 446 25.99 10.77 23.14
N PHE A 447 26.17 10.48 21.85
CA PHE A 447 25.19 10.69 20.80
C PHE A 447 24.77 9.34 20.24
N ALA A 448 23.74 8.73 20.84
CA ALA A 448 23.01 7.68 20.15
C ALA A 448 22.30 8.37 18.98
N GLY A 449 22.72 8.11 17.75
CA GLY A 449 21.96 8.53 16.55
C GLY A 449 20.54 7.95 16.56
N HIS A 450 19.91 7.85 15.39
CA HIS A 450 18.65 7.12 15.31
C HIS A 450 18.89 5.65 15.72
N ASP A 451 18.01 5.07 16.53
CA ASP A 451 18.01 3.63 16.85
C ASP A 451 16.87 2.94 16.10
N PRO A 452 17.00 2.77 14.76
CA PRO A 452 15.95 2.19 13.93
C PRO A 452 15.62 0.75 14.37
N ILE A 453 16.65 -0.04 14.71
CA ILE A 453 16.49 -1.44 15.10
C ILE A 453 15.78 -1.54 16.45
N GLY A 454 16.18 -0.76 17.46
CA GLY A 454 15.51 -0.76 18.75
C GLY A 454 14.08 -0.22 18.69
N THR A 455 13.80 0.74 17.81
CA THR A 455 12.43 1.24 17.60
C THR A 455 11.54 0.20 16.94
N ALA A 456 11.99 -0.46 15.86
CA ALA A 456 11.24 -1.54 15.23
C ALA A 456 11.04 -2.75 16.16
N SER A 457 12.05 -3.09 16.97
CA SER A 457 11.94 -4.19 17.94
C SER A 457 10.85 -3.92 18.98
N ARG A 458 10.79 -2.70 19.53
CA ARG A 458 9.72 -2.31 20.46
C ARG A 458 8.33 -2.40 19.84
N TRP A 459 8.20 -1.95 18.58
CA TRP A 459 6.93 -2.04 17.88
C TRP A 459 6.49 -3.50 17.69
N LEU A 460 7.41 -4.39 17.29
CA LEU A 460 7.16 -5.83 17.15
C LEU A 460 6.74 -6.48 18.48
N ASP A 461 7.37 -6.08 19.59
CA ASP A 461 7.02 -6.58 20.93
C ASP A 461 5.62 -6.14 21.37
N GLU A 462 5.18 -4.95 20.97
CA GLU A 462 3.83 -4.43 21.24
C GLU A 462 2.75 -5.04 20.32
N HIS A 463 3.15 -5.64 19.19
CA HIS A 463 2.26 -6.18 18.15
C HIS A 463 2.65 -7.63 17.75
N PRO A 464 2.49 -8.60 18.67
CA PRO A 464 3.03 -9.96 18.57
C PRO A 464 2.36 -10.87 17.55
#